data_AF-A0A6G1EX99-F1
#
_entry.id   AF-A0A6G1EX99-F1
#
_cell.length_a   1.000
_cell.length_b   1.000
_cell.length_c   1.000
_cell.angle_alpha   90.00
_cell.angle_beta   90.00
_cell.angle_gamma   90.00
#
_symmetry.space_group_name_H-M   'P 1'
#
loop_
_entity.id
_entity.type
_entity.pdbx_description
1 polymer ?
#
loop_
_entity_poly.entity_id
_entity_poly.type
_entity_poly.pdbx_seq_one_letter_code
_entity_poly.pdbx_strand_id
1 'polypeptide(L)'
;MRWRLPPRDADKIVDPEAMQSEVIDPAVKGTLNVLKACAATKVQKVVVMSSNAAVDVNLDWPQNRLKDESCWSDIELFRKNEVTEF
;
A
#
# COMPACT_ATOMS: atom_id res chain seq x y z
N MET A 1 -7.90 -2.26 27.84
CA MET A 1 -8.88 -2.11 26.73
C MET A 1 -8.39 -2.92 25.54
N ARG A 2 -9.25 -3.75 24.93
CA ARG A 2 -8.90 -4.57 23.75
C ARG A 2 -9.64 -4.00 22.56
N TRP A 3 -8.93 -3.35 21.64
CA TRP A 3 -9.50 -2.92 20.37
C TRP A 3 -9.78 -4.17 19.53
N ARG A 4 -11.04 -4.61 19.53
CA ARG A 4 -11.51 -5.61 18.56
C ARG A 4 -11.79 -4.87 17.27
N LEU A 5 -10.91 -5.04 16.29
CA LEU A 5 -11.22 -4.64 14.92
C LEU A 5 -12.45 -5.43 14.46
N PRO A 6 -13.33 -4.83 13.64
CA PRO A 6 -14.42 -5.58 13.02
C PRO A 6 -13.82 -6.76 12.23
N PRO A 7 -14.58 -7.86 12.05
CA PRO A 7 -14.17 -8.94 11.16
C PRO A 7 -13.80 -8.35 9.81
N ARG A 8 -12.55 -8.53 9.40
CA ARG A 8 -12.11 -8.20 8.06
C ARG A 8 -12.65 -9.34 7.20
N ASP A 9 -13.53 -9.05 6.24
CA ASP A 9 -13.93 -10.01 5.20
C ASP A 9 -12.70 -10.31 4.34
N ALA A 10 -11.79 -11.14 4.86
CA ALA A 10 -10.49 -11.43 4.24
C ALA A 10 -10.68 -12.02 2.84
N ASP A 11 -11.78 -12.74 2.63
CA ASP A 11 -12.17 -13.36 1.36
C ASP A 11 -12.37 -12.32 0.23
N LYS A 12 -12.78 -11.08 0.54
CA LYS A 12 -12.92 -10.01 -0.45
C LYS A 12 -11.57 -9.45 -0.92
N ILE A 13 -10.52 -9.59 -0.12
CA ILE A 13 -9.19 -9.05 -0.43
C ILE A 13 -8.42 -9.99 -1.38
N VAL A 14 -8.86 -11.24 -1.51
CA VAL A 14 -8.22 -12.25 -2.37
C VAL A 14 -8.68 -12.14 -3.84
N ASP A 15 -9.84 -11.54 -4.10
CA ASP A 15 -10.28 -11.28 -5.48
C ASP A 15 -9.51 -10.08 -6.07
N PRO A 16 -8.76 -10.25 -7.19
CA PRO A 16 -8.01 -9.16 -7.80
C PRO A 16 -8.87 -7.95 -8.17
N GLU A 17 -10.10 -8.17 -8.62
CA GLU A 17 -10.99 -7.09 -9.08
C GLU A 17 -11.53 -6.29 -7.89
N ALA A 18 -11.98 -6.97 -6.83
CA ALA A 18 -12.33 -6.33 -5.56
C ALA A 18 -11.13 -5.62 -4.91
N MET A 19 -9.94 -6.22 -4.91
CA MET A 19 -8.73 -5.58 -4.39
C MET A 19 -8.40 -4.30 -5.16
N GLN A 20 -8.47 -4.32 -6.49
CA GLN A 20 -8.24 -3.13 -7.30
C GLN A 20 -9.28 -2.05 -7.02
N SER A 21 -10.58 -2.38 -7.04
CA SER A 21 -11.67 -1.41 -6.97
C SER A 21 -11.98 -0.89 -5.56
N GLU A 22 -11.84 -1.71 -4.51
CA GLU A 22 -12.18 -1.37 -3.13
C GLU A 22 -10.98 -0.90 -2.29
N VAL A 23 -9.75 -1.26 -2.69
CA VAL A 23 -8.52 -0.93 -1.92
C VAL A 23 -7.58 -0.02 -2.70
N ILE A 24 -7.09 -0.46 -3.86
CA ILE A 24 -6.04 0.27 -4.60
C ILE A 24 -6.57 1.58 -5.18
N ASP A 25 -7.68 1.51 -5.92
CA ASP A 25 -8.30 2.68 -6.55
C ASP A 25 -8.66 3.78 -5.53
N PRO A 26 -9.32 3.48 -4.40
CA PRO A 26 -9.60 4.48 -3.38
C PRO A 26 -8.34 5.05 -2.72
N ALA A 27 -7.32 4.23 -2.46
CA ALA A 27 -6.07 4.70 -1.88
C ALA A 27 -5.34 5.69 -2.81
N VAL A 28 -5.26 5.37 -4.11
CA VAL A 28 -4.61 6.22 -5.11
C VAL A 28 -5.43 7.49 -5.36
N LYS A 29 -6.72 7.35 -5.68
CA LYS A 29 -7.60 8.49 -5.98
C LYS A 29 -7.77 9.40 -4.78
N GLY A 30 -7.94 8.84 -3.58
CA GLY A 30 -8.05 9.59 -2.32
C GLY A 30 -6.80 10.43 -2.05
N THR A 31 -5.62 9.81 -2.12
CA THR A 31 -4.34 10.53 -1.92
C THR A 31 -4.16 11.63 -2.96
N LEU A 32 -4.40 11.35 -4.25
CA LEU A 32 -4.29 12.34 -5.32
C LEU A 32 -5.25 13.51 -5.14
N ASN A 33 -6.49 13.25 -4.72
CA ASN A 33 -7.48 14.31 -4.49
C ASN A 33 -7.05 15.24 -3.36
N VAL A 34 -6.54 14.69 -2.25
CA VAL A 34 -6.00 15.50 -1.14
C VAL A 34 -4.79 16.31 -1.60
N LEU A 35 -3.84 15.71 -2.32
CA LEU A 35 -2.66 16.42 -2.83
C LEU A 35 -3.04 17.55 -3.79
N LYS A 36 -4.03 17.33 -4.67
CA LYS A 36 -4.58 18.37 -5.55
C LYS A 36 -5.22 19.52 -4.76
N ALA A 37 -5.98 19.21 -3.71
CA ALA A 37 -6.58 20.21 -2.84
C ALA A 37 -5.51 21.02 -2.08
N CYS A 38 -4.49 20.35 -1.53
CA CYS A 38 -3.33 20.99 -0.89
C CYS A 38 -2.58 21.93 -1.85
N ALA A 39 -2.38 21.51 -3.10
CA ALA A 39 -1.76 22.34 -4.12
C ALA A 39 -2.62 23.57 -4.45
N ALA A 40 -3.92 23.40 -4.65
CA ALA A 40 -4.86 24.48 -4.94
C ALA A 40 -4.94 25.53 -3.80
N THR A 41 -4.80 25.06 -2.55
CA THR A 41 -4.83 25.90 -1.34
C THR A 41 -3.47 26.41 -0.90
N LYS A 42 -2.40 26.12 -1.66
CA LYS A 42 -1.02 26.53 -1.37
C LYS A 42 -0.51 26.06 0.01
N VAL A 43 -0.88 24.85 0.41
CA VAL A 43 -0.30 24.19 1.59
C VAL A 43 1.22 24.10 1.42
N GLN A 44 1.97 24.55 2.43
CA GLN A 44 3.43 24.65 2.35
C GLN A 44 4.15 23.29 2.45
N LYS A 45 3.58 22.33 3.18
CA LYS A 45 4.17 21.03 3.41
C LYS A 45 3.08 19.98 3.64
N VAL A 46 3.21 18.85 2.96
CA VAL A 46 2.36 17.67 3.14
C VAL A 46 3.24 16.51 3.58
N VAL A 47 2.76 15.74 4.57
CA VAL A 47 3.39 14.50 5.00
C VAL A 47 2.41 13.37 4.69
N VAL A 48 2.84 12.42 3.85
CA VAL A 48 2.05 11.24 3.52
C VAL A 48 2.53 10.10 4.43
N MET A 49 1.61 9.52 5.19
CA MET A 49 1.89 8.32 5.98
C MET A 49 1.78 7.10 5.06
N SER A 50 2.93 6.61 4.61
CA SER A 50 3.05 5.33 3.90
C SER A 50 3.19 4.17 4.90
N SER A 51 3.53 2.99 4.40
CA SER A 51 3.75 1.77 5.18
C SER A 51 5.04 1.07 4.73
N ASN A 52 5.66 0.31 5.63
CA ASN A 52 6.76 -0.60 5.32
C ASN A 52 6.40 -1.60 4.20
N ALA A 53 5.12 -1.94 4.03
CA ALA A 53 4.67 -2.81 2.94
C ALA A 53 4.99 -2.25 1.54
N ALA A 54 5.22 -0.94 1.39
CA ALA A 54 5.62 -0.33 0.12
C ALA A 54 7.10 -0.56 -0.24
N VAL A 55 7.92 -1.00 0.72
CA VAL A 55 9.37 -1.21 0.54
C VAL A 55 9.82 -2.66 0.80
N ASP A 56 9.09 -3.40 1.65
CA ASP A 56 9.59 -4.66 2.20
C ASP A 56 9.30 -5.91 1.38
N VAL A 57 8.32 -5.87 0.47
CA VAL A 57 7.79 -7.05 -0.21
C VAL A 57 8.47 -7.24 -1.57
N ASN A 58 9.58 -7.96 -1.58
CA ASN A 58 10.32 -8.30 -2.80
C ASN A 58 11.06 -9.64 -2.57
N LEU A 59 10.67 -10.69 -3.31
CA LEU A 59 11.24 -12.04 -3.17
C LEU A 59 12.69 -12.12 -3.66
N ASP A 60 13.06 -11.29 -4.63
CA ASP A 60 14.38 -11.29 -5.26
C ASP A 60 15.37 -10.34 -4.56
N TRP A 61 15.09 -9.96 -3.31
CA TRP A 61 15.93 -9.00 -2.60
C TRP A 61 17.34 -9.56 -2.30
N PRO A 62 18.41 -8.86 -2.72
CA PRO A 62 19.77 -9.35 -2.50
C PRO A 62 20.14 -9.33 -1.01
N GLN A 63 20.61 -10.49 -0.51
CA GLN A 63 20.94 -10.72 0.92
C GLN A 63 22.03 -9.78 1.47
N ASN A 64 22.89 -9.24 0.61
CA ASN A 64 23.99 -8.36 0.98
C ASN A 64 23.67 -6.86 0.76
N ARG A 65 22.41 -6.51 0.51
CA ARG A 65 21.98 -5.12 0.32
C ARG A 65 21.01 -4.70 1.41
N LEU A 66 21.38 -3.66 2.15
CA LEU A 66 20.47 -2.98 3.06
C LEU A 66 19.40 -2.22 2.27
N LYS A 67 18.18 -2.20 2.79
CA LYS A 67 17.10 -1.36 2.27
C LYS A 67 17.31 0.09 2.71
N ASP A 68 17.08 1.00 1.79
CA ASP A 68 17.09 2.45 1.97
C ASP A 68 15.81 3.06 1.34
N GLU A 69 15.69 4.38 1.34
CA GLU A 69 14.52 5.10 0.83
C GLU A 69 14.36 5.03 -0.70
N SER A 70 15.31 4.42 -1.42
CA SER A 70 15.20 4.16 -2.87
C SER A 70 14.53 2.82 -3.19
N CYS A 71 14.24 2.00 -2.18
CA CYS A 71 13.74 0.64 -2.33
C CYS A 71 12.21 0.61 -2.50
N TRP A 72 11.72 -0.36 -3.27
CA TRP A 72 10.29 -0.56 -3.52
C TRP A 72 9.94 -2.04 -3.50
N SER A 73 8.73 -2.34 -3.05
CA SER A 73 8.13 -3.66 -3.18
C SER A 73 7.86 -4.01 -4.64
N ASP A 74 7.90 -5.29 -4.96
CA ASP A 74 7.56 -5.82 -6.28
C ASP A 74 6.04 -5.86 -6.46
N ILE A 75 5.56 -5.05 -7.40
CA ILE A 75 4.14 -4.90 -7.72
C ILE A 75 3.57 -6.18 -8.34
N GLU A 76 4.38 -6.95 -9.06
CA GLU A 76 3.90 -8.17 -9.74
C GLU A 76 3.55 -9.27 -8.74
N LEU A 77 4.20 -9.31 -7.57
CA LEU A 77 3.82 -10.22 -6.48
C LEU A 77 2.39 -9.96 -6.01
N PHE A 78 2.04 -8.69 -5.83
CA PHE A 78 0.68 -8.30 -5.45
C PHE A 78 -0.34 -8.53 -6.56
N ARG A 79 0.08 -8.43 -7.83
CA ARG A 79 -0.80 -8.68 -8.98
C ARG A 79 -1.12 -10.17 -9.17
N LYS A 80 -0.21 -11.06 -8.76
CA LYS A 80 -0.34 -12.51 -8.96
C LYS A 80 -1.11 -13.24 -7.86
N ASN A 81 -1.58 -12.55 -6.81
CA ASN A 81 -2.19 -13.17 -5.62
C ASN A 81 -1.32 -14.29 -5.01
N GLU A 82 0.00 -14.20 -5.15
CA GLU A 82 0.90 -15.10 -4.44
C GLU A 82 0.91 -14.64 -2.99
N VAL A 83 -0.06 -15.13 -2.22
CA VAL A 83 -0.09 -14.98 -0.77
C VAL A 83 1.12 -15.73 -0.25
N THR A 84 2.22 -15.01 0.00
CA THR A 84 3.31 -15.54 0.82
C THR A 84 2.75 -15.76 2.21
N GLU A 85 2.52 -17.03 2.53
CA GLU A 85 2.36 -17.47 3.91
C GLU A 85 3.68 -17.16 4.65
N PHE A 86 3.57 -16.45 5.77
CA PHE A 86 4.66 -16.19 6.72
C PHE A 86 4.68 -17.27 7.81
#